data_AF-A0A445I7E2-F1
#
_entry.id   AF-A0A445I7E2-F1
#
_cell.length_a   1.000
_cell.length_b   1.000
_cell.length_c   1.000
_cell.angle_alpha   90.00
_cell.angle_beta   90.00
_cell.angle_gamma   90.00
#
_symmetry.space_group_name_H-M   'P 1'
#
loop_
_entity.id
_entity.type
_entity.pdbx_description
1 polymer ?
#
loop_
_entity_poly.entity_id
_entity_poly.type
_entity_poly.pdbx_seq_one_letter_code
_entity_poly.pdbx_strand_id
1 'polypeptide(L)'
;MSYADQENDSLSALYEVSLRGNVSELDTLIGRDPLILHKLPLTTFTETPLHISALLGHLDFTKSLLRHKPQLALELDHSKRTPLHLASAQGHVEIVHVLLQTYHEHACLMSDQDGRIPIHYAAMRGRTEIARQLIMAKPESLMVLDGSGKTVLHLCVEHNHLETLKTLVQVRDLSGNDFLNKTDLHHGNTILHFAVTLKQVETIRYLLSIPKIREEASIENKMGCTALDMLVDAVIMNNGMNQTHSLPSLNPNEKYWTKNFKLGKRFLQHQGERLEEMRGMLSVVATMISAMTFNAVMNPPGGVIQANGSDLRSWKNMLSNNVKDAMELQPGRAVFLTTQESDFESFVMFNSISLAASLSITLLL
;
A
#
# COMPACT_ATOMS: atom_id res chain seq x y z
N MET A 1 -25.27 -4.69 48.38
CA MET A 1 -24.51 -4.97 47.14
C MET A 1 -24.63 -6.45 46.87
N SER A 2 -25.11 -6.85 45.70
CA SER A 2 -25.20 -8.27 45.37
C SER A 2 -23.79 -8.86 45.20
N TYR A 3 -23.63 -10.17 45.35
CA TYR A 3 -22.34 -10.85 45.12
C TYR A 3 -21.79 -10.56 43.70
N ALA A 4 -22.67 -10.45 42.71
CA ALA A 4 -22.30 -10.12 41.33
C ALA A 4 -21.76 -8.69 41.18
N ASP A 5 -22.30 -7.72 41.93
CA ASP A 5 -21.82 -6.33 41.89
C ASP A 5 -20.40 -6.23 42.47
N GLN A 6 -20.11 -6.97 43.55
CA GLN A 6 -18.78 -6.97 44.19
C GLN A 6 -17.69 -7.63 43.34
N GLU A 7 -18.04 -8.68 42.58
CA GLU A 7 -17.10 -9.34 41.67
C GLU A 7 -16.76 -8.44 40.47
N ASN A 8 -17.75 -7.74 39.92
CA ASN A 8 -17.53 -6.80 38.82
C ASN A 8 -16.68 -5.58 39.26
N ASP A 9 -16.88 -5.09 40.49
CA ASP A 9 -16.07 -4.01 41.06
C ASP A 9 -14.60 -4.45 41.27
N SER A 10 -14.37 -5.68 41.74
CA SER A 10 -13.02 -6.20 41.97
C SER A 10 -12.24 -6.40 40.67
N LEU A 11 -12.91 -6.89 39.63
CA LEU A 11 -12.33 -7.00 38.29
C LEU A 11 -12.07 -5.62 37.68
N SER A 12 -13.00 -4.68 37.80
CA SER A 12 -12.79 -3.29 37.36
C SER A 12 -11.59 -2.64 38.04
N ALA A 13 -11.40 -2.87 39.35
CA ALA A 13 -10.23 -2.41 40.08
C ALA A 13 -8.93 -3.04 39.55
N LEU A 14 -8.94 -4.34 39.20
CA LEU A 14 -7.77 -4.99 38.57
C LEU A 14 -7.41 -4.32 37.24
N TYR A 15 -8.39 -3.94 36.42
CA TYR A 15 -8.16 -3.23 35.16
C TYR A 15 -7.59 -1.82 35.38
N GLU A 16 -8.13 -1.06 36.33
CA GLU A 16 -7.58 0.25 36.74
C GLU A 16 -6.11 0.15 37.21
N VAL A 17 -5.82 -0.86 38.04
CA VAL A 17 -4.46 -1.13 38.52
C VAL A 17 -3.53 -1.53 37.37
N SER A 18 -4.05 -2.28 36.39
CA SER A 18 -3.30 -2.68 35.19
C SER A 18 -2.95 -1.48 34.29
N LEU A 19 -3.84 -0.50 34.18
CA LEU A 19 -3.58 0.75 33.44
C LEU A 19 -2.43 1.55 34.09
N ARG A 20 -2.36 1.56 35.43
CA ARG A 20 -1.31 2.26 36.18
C ARG A 20 -0.01 1.47 36.30
N GLY A 21 -0.06 0.14 36.17
CA GLY A 21 1.09 -0.74 36.36
C GLY A 21 1.54 -0.89 37.81
N ASN A 22 0.64 -0.66 38.79
CA ASN A 22 1.00 -0.70 40.21
C ASN A 22 1.05 -2.14 40.75
N VAL A 23 2.27 -2.67 40.92
CA VAL A 23 2.51 -4.03 41.42
C VAL A 23 2.04 -4.21 42.86
N SER A 24 2.23 -3.21 43.73
CA SER A 24 1.81 -3.30 45.13
C SER A 24 0.28 -3.40 45.25
N GLU A 25 -0.46 -2.62 44.46
CA GLU A 25 -1.92 -2.73 44.42
C GLU A 25 -2.38 -4.07 43.84
N LEU A 26 -1.71 -4.59 42.80
CA LEU A 26 -1.97 -5.93 42.25
C LEU A 26 -1.79 -7.02 43.32
N ASP A 27 -0.67 -7.00 44.04
CA ASP A 27 -0.39 -7.98 45.10
C ASP A 27 -1.44 -7.90 46.22
N THR A 28 -1.92 -6.69 46.56
CA THR A 28 -3.02 -6.54 47.54
C THR A 28 -4.35 -7.09 47.03
N LEU A 29 -4.66 -6.93 45.74
CA LEU A 29 -5.87 -7.48 45.13
C LEU A 29 -5.82 -9.01 45.08
N ILE A 30 -4.68 -9.58 44.68
CA ILE A 30 -4.45 -11.04 44.68
C ILE A 30 -4.48 -11.59 46.11
N GLY A 31 -3.95 -10.85 47.09
CA GLY A 31 -4.04 -11.23 48.51
C GLY A 31 -5.47 -11.26 49.05
N ARG A 32 -6.36 -10.40 48.54
CA ARG A 32 -7.79 -10.39 48.89
C ARG A 32 -8.59 -11.47 48.17
N ASP A 33 -8.34 -11.67 46.88
CA ASP A 33 -8.96 -12.72 46.06
C ASP A 33 -7.88 -13.45 45.23
N PRO A 34 -7.37 -14.60 45.74
CA PRO A 34 -6.35 -15.38 45.04
C PRO A 34 -6.80 -15.91 43.67
N LEU A 35 -8.10 -15.96 43.40
CA LEU A 35 -8.66 -16.44 42.14
C LEU A 35 -9.03 -15.32 41.18
N ILE A 36 -8.72 -14.06 41.50
CA ILE A 36 -9.09 -12.89 40.68
C ILE A 36 -8.65 -13.04 39.21
N LEU A 37 -7.45 -13.57 38.97
CA LEU A 37 -6.93 -13.80 37.62
C LEU A 37 -7.58 -14.99 36.90
N HIS A 38 -8.22 -15.92 37.62
CA HIS A 38 -9.00 -17.02 37.02
C HIS A 38 -10.40 -16.58 36.61
N LYS A 39 -10.89 -15.46 37.15
CA LYS A 39 -12.21 -14.89 36.84
C LYS A 39 -12.21 -14.01 35.58
N LEU A 40 -11.05 -13.76 34.96
CA LEU A 40 -10.93 -12.94 33.75
C LEU A 40 -11.88 -13.35 32.59
N PRO A 41 -12.16 -14.65 32.33
CA PRO A 41 -13.14 -15.05 31.31
C PRO A 41 -14.58 -14.61 31.59
N LEU A 42 -14.89 -14.22 32.84
CA LEU A 42 -16.20 -13.73 33.25
C LEU A 42 -16.35 -12.22 33.00
N THR A 43 -15.27 -11.54 32.60
CA THR A 43 -15.29 -10.10 32.33
C THR A 43 -15.90 -9.80 30.96
N THR A 44 -16.45 -8.60 30.79
CA THR A 44 -16.86 -8.08 29.48
C THR A 44 -15.66 -7.57 28.67
N PHE A 45 -14.50 -7.43 29.30
CA PHE A 45 -13.27 -7.00 28.68
C PHE A 45 -12.61 -8.15 27.93
N THR A 46 -12.26 -7.91 26.67
CA THR A 46 -11.58 -8.91 25.83
C THR A 46 -10.05 -8.86 26.00
N GLU A 47 -9.51 -7.74 26.42
CA GLU A 47 -8.08 -7.57 26.71
C GLU A 47 -7.81 -7.99 28.15
N THR A 48 -6.82 -8.85 28.39
CA THR A 48 -6.43 -9.21 29.76
C THR A 48 -5.52 -8.13 30.40
N PRO A 49 -5.39 -8.08 31.74
CA PRO A 49 -4.37 -7.27 32.43
C PRO A 49 -2.96 -7.39 31.82
N LEU A 50 -2.61 -8.56 31.30
CA LEU A 50 -1.32 -8.78 30.67
C LEU A 50 -1.21 -8.06 29.32
N HIS A 51 -2.28 -8.03 28.51
CA HIS A 51 -2.32 -7.22 27.28
C HIS A 51 -2.10 -5.75 27.59
N ILE A 52 -2.77 -5.22 28.60
CA ILE A 52 -2.64 -3.81 29.01
C ILE A 52 -1.21 -3.50 29.46
N SER A 53 -0.63 -4.33 30.34
CA SER A 53 0.74 -4.12 30.80
C SER A 53 1.76 -4.22 29.66
N ALA A 54 1.55 -5.14 28.70
CA ALA A 54 2.40 -5.32 27.54
C ALA A 54 2.24 -4.21 26.51
N LEU A 55 1.07 -3.58 26.42
CA LEU A 55 0.85 -2.40 25.58
C LEU A 55 1.50 -1.15 26.21
N LEU A 56 1.33 -0.95 27.51
CA LEU A 56 1.76 0.26 28.22
C LEU A 56 3.22 0.23 28.68
N GLY A 57 3.88 -0.93 28.69
CA GLY A 57 5.29 -1.05 29.05
C GLY A 57 5.55 -1.29 30.54
N HIS A 58 4.57 -1.82 31.27
CA HIS A 58 4.65 -2.03 32.72
C HIS A 58 5.41 -3.32 33.08
N LEU A 59 6.75 -3.31 32.92
CA LEU A 59 7.60 -4.51 33.03
C LEU A 59 7.42 -5.30 34.33
N ASP A 60 7.48 -4.63 35.50
CA ASP A 60 7.38 -5.33 36.78
C ASP A 60 5.97 -5.88 37.03
N PHE A 61 4.95 -5.19 36.51
CA PHE A 61 3.57 -5.65 36.50
C PHE A 61 3.40 -6.90 35.64
N THR A 62 3.95 -6.88 34.41
CA THR A 62 3.99 -8.06 33.53
C THR A 62 4.66 -9.25 34.22
N LYS A 63 5.81 -9.05 34.87
CA LYS A 63 6.50 -10.12 35.61
C LYS A 63 5.66 -10.67 36.75
N SER A 64 4.98 -9.81 37.52
CA SER A 64 4.11 -10.25 38.63
C SER A 64 2.92 -11.06 38.09
N LEU A 65 2.22 -10.56 37.07
CA LEU A 65 1.10 -11.28 36.44
C LEU A 65 1.53 -12.66 35.93
N LEU A 66 2.67 -12.77 35.26
CA LEU A 66 3.18 -14.04 34.74
C LEU A 66 3.61 -15.02 35.84
N ARG A 67 4.10 -14.51 36.98
CA ARG A 67 4.41 -15.33 38.16
C ARG A 67 3.14 -15.97 38.74
N HIS A 68 2.03 -15.23 38.75
CA HIS A 68 0.77 -15.72 39.30
C HIS A 68 -0.04 -16.57 38.31
N LYS A 69 -0.08 -16.17 37.04
CA LYS A 69 -0.86 -16.86 36.00
C LYS A 69 -0.15 -16.76 34.64
N PRO A 70 0.83 -17.64 34.37
CA PRO A 70 1.62 -17.58 33.13
C PRO A 70 0.75 -17.78 31.88
N GLN A 71 -0.35 -18.54 31.97
CA GLN A 71 -1.23 -18.83 30.83
C GLN A 71 -1.79 -17.56 30.16
N LEU A 72 -1.82 -16.42 30.86
CA LEU A 72 -2.21 -15.12 30.29
C LEU A 72 -1.38 -14.73 29.07
N ALA A 73 -0.15 -15.23 28.92
CA ALA A 73 0.71 -14.95 27.78
C ALA A 73 0.16 -15.49 26.45
N LEU A 74 -0.75 -16.47 26.50
CA LEU A 74 -1.37 -17.10 25.33
C LEU A 74 -2.82 -16.64 25.10
N GLU A 75 -3.38 -15.86 26.02
CA GLU A 75 -4.72 -15.30 25.85
C GLU A 75 -4.76 -14.32 24.69
N LEU A 76 -5.92 -14.26 24.04
CA LEU A 76 -6.14 -13.46 22.84
C LEU A 76 -7.08 -12.30 23.12
N ASP A 77 -6.75 -11.12 22.64
CA ASP A 77 -7.65 -9.97 22.64
C ASP A 77 -8.71 -10.04 21.52
N HIS A 78 -9.55 -9.00 21.40
CA HIS A 78 -10.58 -8.91 20.37
C HIS A 78 -10.05 -9.01 18.93
N SER A 79 -8.80 -8.63 18.69
CA SER A 79 -8.13 -8.74 17.39
C SER A 79 -7.34 -10.03 17.23
N LYS A 80 -7.55 -11.01 18.12
CA LYS A 80 -6.78 -12.26 18.20
C LYS A 80 -5.28 -12.04 18.44
N ARG A 81 -4.89 -10.91 19.02
CA ARG A 81 -3.49 -10.62 19.35
C ARG A 81 -3.18 -11.16 20.74
N THR A 82 -1.94 -11.56 20.93
CA THR A 82 -1.39 -11.94 22.23
C THR A 82 -0.66 -10.75 22.85
N PRO A 83 -0.33 -10.78 24.16
CA PRO A 83 0.51 -9.74 24.76
C PRO A 83 1.86 -9.55 24.05
N LEU A 84 2.40 -10.62 23.44
CA LEU A 84 3.64 -10.56 22.67
C LEU A 84 3.51 -9.71 21.40
N HIS A 85 2.36 -9.69 20.75
CA HIS A 85 2.10 -8.79 19.60
C HIS A 85 2.16 -7.33 20.04
N LEU A 86 1.51 -7.00 21.15
CA LEU A 86 1.43 -5.62 21.65
C LEU A 86 2.80 -5.12 22.10
N ALA A 87 3.53 -5.92 22.88
CA ALA A 87 4.90 -5.58 23.29
C ALA A 87 5.84 -5.42 22.07
N SER A 88 5.70 -6.29 21.07
CA SER A 88 6.49 -6.25 19.84
C SER A 88 6.20 -5.00 19.00
N ALA A 89 4.94 -4.58 18.93
CA ALA A 89 4.55 -3.36 18.26
C ALA A 89 5.10 -2.13 18.99
N GLN A 90 4.95 -2.08 20.32
CA GLN A 90 5.29 -0.89 21.09
C GLN A 90 6.79 -0.71 21.31
N GLY A 91 7.59 -1.77 21.19
CA GLY A 91 9.04 -1.68 21.34
C GLY A 91 9.55 -2.00 22.74
N HIS A 92 8.74 -2.68 23.57
CA HIS A 92 9.10 -3.03 24.95
C HIS A 92 9.97 -4.29 25.00
N VAL A 93 11.27 -4.12 24.77
CA VAL A 93 12.27 -5.20 24.61
C VAL A 93 12.28 -6.16 25.81
N GLU A 94 12.28 -5.63 27.03
CA GLU A 94 12.35 -6.43 28.25
C GLU A 94 11.08 -7.24 28.48
N ILE A 95 9.91 -6.70 28.09
CA ILE A 95 8.64 -7.41 28.15
C ILE A 95 8.62 -8.54 27.12
N VAL A 96 9.09 -8.30 25.90
CA VAL A 96 9.26 -9.34 24.88
C VAL A 96 10.16 -10.45 25.42
N HIS A 97 11.30 -10.11 26.01
CA HIS A 97 12.22 -11.08 26.59
C HIS A 97 11.55 -11.95 27.67
N VAL A 98 10.79 -11.33 28.60
CA VAL A 98 10.07 -12.05 29.66
C VAL A 98 8.95 -12.94 29.09
N LEU A 99 8.19 -12.46 28.10
CA LEU A 99 7.12 -13.23 27.45
C LEU A 99 7.70 -14.43 26.69
N LEU A 100 8.81 -14.23 25.97
CA LEU A 100 9.55 -15.31 25.33
C LEU A 100 10.03 -16.31 26.38
N GLN A 101 10.60 -15.87 27.51
CA GLN A 101 11.03 -16.78 28.57
C GLN A 101 9.93 -17.70 29.10
N THR A 102 8.69 -17.22 29.12
CA THR A 102 7.54 -17.98 29.65
C THR A 102 6.99 -19.01 28.66
N TYR A 103 6.86 -18.69 27.36
CA TYR A 103 6.20 -19.56 26.36
C TYR A 103 6.88 -19.62 24.99
N HIS A 104 8.19 -19.38 24.93
CA HIS A 104 9.11 -19.29 23.77
C HIS A 104 8.52 -19.62 22.40
N GLU A 105 8.03 -20.83 22.17
CA GLU A 105 7.66 -21.32 20.84
C GLU A 105 6.20 -21.04 20.44
N HIS A 106 5.25 -21.05 21.38
CA HIS A 106 3.82 -21.02 21.03
C HIS A 106 3.35 -19.64 20.61
N ALA A 107 3.81 -18.59 21.31
CA ALA A 107 3.33 -17.23 21.07
C ALA A 107 3.93 -16.57 19.81
N CYS A 108 5.10 -17.01 19.35
CA CYS A 108 5.83 -16.40 18.22
C CYS A 108 5.17 -16.64 16.86
N LEU A 109 4.37 -17.71 16.71
CA LEU A 109 3.72 -18.08 15.46
C LEU A 109 2.19 -17.91 15.49
N MET A 110 1.62 -17.47 16.62
CA MET A 110 0.20 -17.16 16.68
C MET A 110 -0.10 -15.94 15.82
N SER A 111 -1.03 -16.10 14.88
CA SER A 111 -1.47 -15.03 14.00
C SER A 111 -2.69 -14.31 14.58
N ASP A 112 -2.69 -12.99 14.47
CA ASP A 112 -3.86 -12.16 14.75
C ASP A 112 -4.94 -12.27 13.65
N GLN A 113 -5.99 -11.45 13.76
CA GLN A 113 -7.09 -11.41 12.78
C GLN A 113 -6.64 -11.04 11.35
N ASP A 114 -5.53 -10.31 11.21
CA ASP A 114 -4.96 -9.88 9.93
C ASP A 114 -3.87 -10.87 9.46
N GLY A 115 -3.79 -12.06 10.06
CA GLY A 115 -2.75 -13.05 9.75
C GLY A 115 -1.35 -12.64 10.21
N ARG A 116 -1.21 -11.59 11.02
CA ARG A 116 0.10 -11.10 11.47
C ARG A 116 0.56 -11.81 12.72
N ILE A 117 1.83 -12.23 12.74
CA ILE A 117 2.51 -12.74 13.92
C ILE A 117 3.36 -11.63 14.57
N PRO A 118 3.88 -11.77 15.81
CA PRO A 118 4.57 -10.69 16.51
C PRO A 118 5.75 -10.06 15.74
N ILE A 119 6.50 -10.85 14.96
CA ILE A 119 7.63 -10.32 14.18
C ILE A 119 7.19 -9.37 13.06
N HIS A 120 5.97 -9.54 12.52
CA HIS A 120 5.41 -8.61 11.54
C HIS A 120 5.23 -7.22 12.14
N TYR A 121 4.72 -7.13 13.38
CA TYR A 121 4.59 -5.86 14.09
C TYR A 121 5.95 -5.21 14.38
N ALA A 122 6.94 -6.01 14.80
CA ALA A 122 8.30 -5.53 15.01
C ALA A 122 8.90 -4.96 13.71
N ALA A 123 8.71 -5.66 12.58
CA ALA A 123 9.17 -5.23 11.27
C ALA A 123 8.47 -3.96 10.77
N MET A 124 7.14 -3.89 10.85
CA MET A 124 6.33 -2.74 10.43
C MET A 124 6.63 -1.46 11.22
N ARG A 125 7.17 -1.60 12.43
CA ARG A 125 7.51 -0.46 13.33
C ARG A 125 9.01 -0.30 13.55
N GLY A 126 9.85 -1.05 12.84
CA GLY A 126 11.31 -0.94 12.89
C GLY A 126 11.92 -1.30 14.26
N ARG A 127 11.30 -2.20 15.03
CA ARG A 127 11.79 -2.66 16.33
C ARG A 127 12.88 -3.71 16.15
N THR A 128 14.07 -3.26 15.75
CA THR A 128 15.19 -4.12 15.34
C THR A 128 15.61 -5.14 16.40
N GLU A 129 15.74 -4.71 17.67
CA GLU A 129 16.12 -5.59 18.78
C GLU A 129 15.09 -6.70 19.01
N ILE A 130 13.80 -6.34 19.01
CA ILE A 130 12.69 -7.29 19.16
C ILE A 130 12.66 -8.27 18.00
N ALA A 131 12.81 -7.78 16.77
CA ALA A 131 12.84 -8.64 15.59
C ALA A 131 14.00 -9.65 15.67
N ARG A 132 15.17 -9.24 16.21
CA ARG A 132 16.29 -10.15 16.48
C ARG A 132 15.91 -11.20 17.53
N GLN A 133 15.34 -10.80 18.67
CA GLN A 133 14.91 -11.74 19.72
C GLN A 133 13.88 -12.76 19.22
N LEU A 134 12.89 -12.31 18.43
CA LEU A 134 11.85 -13.16 17.87
C LEU A 134 12.40 -14.18 16.87
N ILE A 135 13.35 -13.78 16.01
CA ILE A 135 14.01 -14.73 15.09
C ILE A 135 14.86 -15.74 15.87
N MET A 136 15.61 -15.29 16.87
CA MET A 136 16.43 -16.21 17.69
C MET A 136 15.56 -17.21 18.46
N ALA A 137 14.37 -16.80 18.88
CA ALA A 137 13.40 -17.69 19.52
C ALA A 137 12.72 -18.63 18.52
N LYS A 138 12.37 -18.14 17.32
CA LYS A 138 11.66 -18.91 16.29
C LYS A 138 12.05 -18.50 14.86
N PRO A 139 13.08 -19.12 14.26
CA PRO A 139 13.54 -18.79 12.92
C PRO A 139 12.49 -18.94 11.82
N GLU A 140 11.57 -19.89 11.97
CA GLU A 140 10.50 -20.18 11.01
C GLU A 140 9.55 -19.00 10.82
N SER A 141 9.51 -18.06 11.78
CA SER A 141 8.73 -16.81 11.70
C SER A 141 9.10 -15.94 10.49
N LEU A 142 10.31 -16.07 9.94
CA LEU A 142 10.75 -15.37 8.72
C LEU A 142 9.94 -15.76 7.48
N MET A 143 9.39 -16.98 7.45
CA MET A 143 8.72 -17.56 6.28
C MET A 143 7.20 -17.43 6.31
N VAL A 144 6.64 -17.00 7.45
CA VAL A 144 5.22 -16.77 7.63
C VAL A 144 4.79 -15.57 6.78
N LEU A 145 3.64 -15.71 6.14
CA LEU A 145 3.01 -14.63 5.39
C LEU A 145 1.96 -13.97 6.28
N ASP A 146 1.88 -12.64 6.24
CA ASP A 146 0.76 -11.92 6.82
C ASP A 146 -0.52 -12.10 5.98
N GLY A 147 -1.65 -11.56 6.43
CA GLY A 147 -2.92 -11.63 5.70
C GLY A 147 -2.92 -10.90 4.36
N SER A 148 -1.92 -10.05 4.09
CA SER A 148 -1.67 -9.46 2.76
C SER A 148 -0.68 -10.28 1.91
N GLY A 149 -0.34 -11.50 2.35
CA GLY A 149 0.53 -12.40 1.63
C GLY A 149 2.01 -11.99 1.63
N LYS A 150 2.45 -11.15 2.58
CA LYS A 150 3.82 -10.63 2.64
C LYS A 150 4.63 -11.29 3.74
N THR A 151 5.92 -11.55 3.48
CA THR A 151 6.86 -11.96 4.53
C THR A 151 7.30 -10.75 5.37
N VAL A 152 7.91 -11.02 6.53
CA VAL A 152 8.52 -9.99 7.38
C VAL A 152 9.52 -9.08 6.64
N LEU A 153 10.28 -9.60 5.66
CA LEU A 153 11.23 -8.80 4.90
C LEU A 153 10.53 -7.82 3.96
N HIS A 154 9.40 -8.22 3.35
CA HIS A 154 8.58 -7.31 2.56
C HIS A 154 8.04 -6.18 3.43
N LEU A 155 7.58 -6.48 4.65
CA LEU A 155 7.09 -5.47 5.58
C LEU A 155 8.18 -4.47 6.00
N CYS A 156 9.41 -4.94 6.23
CA CYS A 156 10.55 -4.05 6.49
C CYS A 156 10.79 -3.06 5.34
N VAL A 157 10.72 -3.54 4.09
CA VAL A 157 10.87 -2.68 2.91
C VAL A 157 9.67 -1.76 2.77
N GLU A 158 8.44 -2.27 2.87
CA GLU A 158 7.20 -1.49 2.75
C GLU A 158 7.16 -0.31 3.73
N HIS A 159 7.64 -0.50 4.96
CA HIS A 159 7.66 0.52 6.01
C HIS A 159 9.02 1.24 6.12
N ASN A 160 9.93 1.03 5.16
CA ASN A 160 11.24 1.70 5.07
C ASN A 160 12.14 1.52 6.32
N HIS A 161 12.14 0.32 6.91
CA HIS A 161 12.92 -0.03 8.09
C HIS A 161 14.20 -0.80 7.73
N LEU A 162 15.14 -0.12 7.08
CA LEU A 162 16.38 -0.70 6.56
C LEU A 162 17.25 -1.38 7.63
N GLU A 163 17.39 -0.81 8.83
CA GLU A 163 18.22 -1.42 9.89
C GLU A 163 17.63 -2.73 10.42
N THR A 164 16.30 -2.81 10.50
CA THR A 164 15.62 -4.06 10.82
C THR A 164 15.85 -5.08 9.70
N LEU A 165 15.64 -4.69 8.44
CA LEU A 165 15.92 -5.54 7.28
C LEU A 165 17.36 -6.09 7.30
N LYS A 166 18.36 -5.22 7.50
CA LYS A 166 19.77 -5.61 7.61
C LYS A 166 19.98 -6.67 8.68
N THR A 167 19.42 -6.43 9.87
CA THR A 167 19.51 -7.35 11.00
C THR A 167 18.90 -8.71 10.67
N LEU A 168 17.68 -8.76 10.13
CA LEU A 168 17.04 -10.05 9.80
C LEU A 168 17.80 -10.79 8.68
N VAL A 169 18.34 -10.05 7.71
CA VAL A 169 19.15 -10.62 6.63
C VAL A 169 20.50 -11.13 7.13
N GLN A 170 21.09 -10.54 8.18
CA GLN A 170 22.38 -10.95 8.75
C GLN A 170 22.28 -12.22 9.59
N VAL A 171 21.10 -12.58 10.09
CA VAL A 171 20.85 -13.80 10.87
C VAL A 171 20.82 -15.06 9.95
N ARG A 172 21.68 -15.08 8.91
CA ARG A 172 21.68 -15.98 7.74
C ARG A 172 21.73 -17.47 8.06
N ASP A 173 22.23 -17.85 9.22
CA ASP A 173 22.48 -19.26 9.54
C ASP A 173 21.22 -20.02 10.00
N LEU A 174 20.08 -19.33 10.19
CA LEU A 174 18.91 -19.94 10.83
C LEU A 174 17.80 -20.43 9.88
N SER A 175 17.75 -20.02 8.61
CA SER A 175 16.57 -20.27 7.75
C SER A 175 16.85 -20.83 6.35
N GLY A 176 18.09 -21.23 6.06
CA GLY A 176 18.45 -21.76 4.74
C GLY A 176 18.36 -20.71 3.63
N ASN A 177 18.85 -21.05 2.45
CA ASN A 177 19.16 -20.03 1.44
C ASN A 177 17.91 -19.37 0.78
N ASP A 178 16.70 -19.90 0.93
CA ASP A 178 15.54 -19.55 0.06
C ASP A 178 14.68 -18.36 0.51
N PHE A 179 14.84 -17.85 1.74
CA PHE A 179 13.90 -16.85 2.28
C PHE A 179 14.02 -15.43 1.69
N LEU A 180 15.21 -15.05 1.20
CA LEU A 180 15.49 -13.67 0.76
C LEU A 180 14.74 -13.27 -0.51
N ASN A 181 14.58 -14.23 -1.42
CA ASN A 181 13.93 -14.02 -2.72
C ASN A 181 12.50 -14.59 -2.74
N LYS A 182 11.96 -14.95 -1.57
CA LYS A 182 10.56 -15.29 -1.43
C LYS A 182 9.71 -14.12 -1.94
N THR A 183 8.71 -14.45 -2.74
CA THR A 183 7.80 -13.47 -3.32
C THR A 183 6.56 -13.28 -2.45
N ASP A 184 5.91 -12.12 -2.52
CA ASP A 184 4.58 -11.95 -1.97
C ASP A 184 3.55 -12.85 -2.68
N LEU A 185 2.48 -13.20 -1.97
CA LEU A 185 1.48 -14.13 -2.45
C LEU A 185 0.67 -13.56 -3.61
N HIS A 186 0.36 -12.25 -3.62
CA HIS A 186 -0.59 -11.68 -4.57
C HIS A 186 0.07 -11.38 -5.90
N HIS A 187 1.18 -10.64 -5.90
CA HIS A 187 1.81 -10.11 -7.10
C HIS A 187 3.06 -10.86 -7.51
N GLY A 188 3.63 -11.71 -6.64
CA GLY A 188 4.90 -12.38 -6.92
C GLY A 188 6.10 -11.43 -6.89
N ASN A 189 5.98 -10.27 -6.27
CA ASN A 189 7.05 -9.30 -6.08
C ASN A 189 8.02 -9.79 -5.00
N THR A 190 9.31 -9.68 -5.27
CA THR A 190 10.37 -9.84 -4.26
C THR A 190 10.58 -8.54 -3.48
N ILE A 191 11.37 -8.58 -2.41
CA ILE A 191 11.77 -7.38 -1.66
C ILE A 191 12.48 -6.33 -2.54
N LEU A 192 13.15 -6.74 -3.62
CA LEU A 192 13.77 -5.81 -4.57
C LEU A 192 12.73 -5.07 -5.41
N HIS A 193 11.65 -5.75 -5.84
CA HIS A 193 10.53 -5.11 -6.54
C HIS A 193 9.87 -4.04 -5.65
N PHE A 194 9.64 -4.35 -4.38
CA PHE A 194 9.12 -3.38 -3.40
C PHE A 194 10.06 -2.18 -3.24
N ALA A 195 11.36 -2.43 -3.05
CA ALA A 195 12.34 -1.36 -2.83
C ALA A 195 12.42 -0.39 -4.03
N VAL A 196 12.34 -0.93 -5.25
CA VAL A 196 12.29 -0.13 -6.48
C VAL A 196 10.99 0.65 -6.60
N THR A 197 9.84 0.00 -6.41
CA THR A 197 8.52 0.63 -6.51
C THR A 197 8.37 1.78 -5.52
N LEU A 198 8.90 1.60 -4.31
CA LEU A 198 8.90 2.60 -3.24
C LEU A 198 10.08 3.60 -3.34
N LYS A 199 10.93 3.49 -4.37
CA LYS A 199 12.06 4.39 -4.65
C LYS A 199 13.06 4.50 -3.49
N GLN A 200 13.27 3.41 -2.75
CA GLN A 200 14.14 3.36 -1.57
C GLN A 200 15.60 3.11 -1.94
N VAL A 201 16.31 4.16 -2.33
CA VAL A 201 17.66 4.06 -2.91
C VAL A 201 18.66 3.35 -1.98
N GLU A 202 18.63 3.63 -0.68
CA GLU A 202 19.52 2.96 0.29
C GLU A 202 19.19 1.47 0.46
N THR A 203 17.91 1.13 0.51
CA THR A 203 17.46 -0.26 0.54
C THR A 203 17.88 -0.99 -0.73
N ILE A 204 17.70 -0.39 -1.90
CA ILE A 204 18.16 -0.95 -3.19
C ILE A 204 19.67 -1.18 -3.18
N ARG A 205 20.47 -0.18 -2.76
CA ARG A 205 21.92 -0.32 -2.64
C ARG A 205 22.31 -1.48 -1.74
N TYR A 206 21.69 -1.57 -0.56
CA TYR A 206 21.94 -2.65 0.37
C TYR A 206 21.55 -4.02 -0.21
N LEU A 207 20.37 -4.15 -0.80
CA LEU A 207 19.91 -5.39 -1.41
C LEU A 207 20.83 -5.84 -2.55
N LEU A 208 21.26 -4.93 -3.42
CA LEU A 208 22.18 -5.24 -4.51
C LEU A 208 23.62 -5.52 -4.04
N SER A 209 23.98 -5.11 -2.82
CA SER A 209 25.26 -5.50 -2.20
C SER A 209 25.30 -6.98 -1.83
N ILE A 210 24.14 -7.64 -1.71
CA ILE A 210 24.02 -9.06 -1.38
C ILE A 210 24.12 -9.87 -2.68
N PRO A 211 25.15 -10.71 -2.87
CA PRO A 211 25.38 -11.43 -4.13
C PRO A 211 24.17 -12.24 -4.58
N LYS A 212 23.52 -12.97 -3.66
CA LYS A 212 22.35 -13.79 -3.95
C LYS A 212 21.16 -12.99 -4.51
N ILE A 213 20.89 -11.82 -3.96
CA ILE A 213 19.76 -10.97 -4.44
C ILE A 213 20.12 -10.37 -5.80
N ARG A 214 21.39 -10.04 -6.00
CA ARG A 214 21.89 -9.50 -7.27
C ARG A 214 21.85 -10.54 -8.41
N GLU A 215 22.24 -11.78 -8.12
CA GLU A 215 22.21 -12.90 -9.10
C GLU A 215 20.78 -13.24 -9.52
N GLU A 216 19.83 -13.13 -8.60
CA GLU A 216 18.42 -13.38 -8.84
C GLU A 216 17.61 -12.10 -9.08
N ALA A 217 18.26 -10.98 -9.44
CA ALA A 217 17.59 -9.70 -9.72
C ALA A 217 16.69 -9.75 -10.97
N SER A 218 16.85 -10.78 -11.80
CA SER A 218 16.05 -11.06 -12.99
C SER A 218 14.78 -11.87 -12.71
N ILE A 219 14.46 -12.18 -11.45
CA ILE A 219 13.17 -12.81 -11.09
C ILE A 219 12.05 -11.90 -11.60
N GLU A 220 11.13 -12.50 -12.35
CA GLU A 220 9.92 -11.83 -12.81
C GLU A 220 8.78 -12.07 -11.82
N ASN A 221 8.05 -11.00 -11.49
CA ASN A 221 6.81 -11.10 -10.75
C ASN A 221 5.70 -11.75 -11.59
N LYS A 222 4.49 -11.93 -11.03
CA LYS A 222 3.35 -12.51 -11.78
C LYS A 222 2.91 -11.67 -12.97
N MET A 223 3.30 -10.39 -13.03
CA MET A 223 3.08 -9.52 -14.17
C MET A 223 4.12 -9.72 -15.28
N GLY A 224 5.14 -10.55 -15.08
CA GLY A 224 6.25 -10.78 -16.01
C GLY A 224 7.28 -9.65 -16.03
N CYS A 225 7.40 -8.91 -14.92
CA CYS A 225 8.28 -7.75 -14.80
C CYS A 225 9.39 -8.06 -13.82
N THR A 226 10.62 -7.71 -14.16
CA THR A 226 11.71 -7.64 -13.19
C THR A 226 11.62 -6.37 -12.37
N ALA A 227 12.37 -6.29 -11.27
CA ALA A 227 12.48 -5.06 -10.50
C ALA A 227 13.04 -3.90 -11.35
N LEU A 228 13.93 -4.17 -12.30
CA LEU A 228 14.44 -3.15 -13.23
C LEU A 228 13.36 -2.67 -14.20
N ASP A 229 12.52 -3.57 -14.72
CA ASP A 229 11.41 -3.21 -15.60
C ASP A 229 10.45 -2.25 -14.87
N MET A 230 10.16 -2.50 -13.59
CA MET A 230 9.33 -1.60 -12.76
C MET A 230 9.95 -0.21 -12.56
N LEU A 231 11.29 -0.10 -12.52
CA LEU A 231 11.98 1.20 -12.43
C LEU A 231 11.81 1.99 -13.73
N VAL A 232 12.01 1.34 -14.87
CA VAL A 232 11.94 1.95 -16.20
C VAL A 232 10.53 2.52 -16.45
N ASP A 233 9.49 1.75 -16.13
CA ASP A 233 8.10 2.22 -16.20
C ASP A 233 7.83 3.44 -15.32
N ALA A 234 8.30 3.41 -14.07
CA ALA A 234 8.10 4.51 -13.14
C ALA A 234 8.77 5.81 -13.63
N VAL A 235 9.91 5.70 -14.33
CA VAL A 235 10.60 6.84 -14.94
C VAL A 235 9.87 7.34 -16.20
N ILE A 236 9.41 6.44 -17.07
CA ILE A 236 8.67 6.80 -18.30
C ILE A 236 7.36 7.50 -17.96
N MET A 237 6.58 6.96 -17.01
CA MET A 237 5.31 7.55 -16.57
C MET A 237 5.51 8.94 -15.95
N ASN A 238 6.57 9.14 -15.16
CA ASN A 238 6.88 10.43 -14.55
C ASN A 238 7.36 11.46 -15.58
N ASN A 239 8.14 11.04 -16.58
CA ASN A 239 8.67 11.94 -17.61
C ASN A 239 7.65 12.23 -18.73
N GLY A 240 6.66 11.35 -18.93
CA GLY A 240 5.53 11.61 -19.82
C GLY A 240 4.61 12.75 -19.34
N MET A 241 4.66 13.10 -18.05
CA MET A 241 3.92 14.24 -17.48
C MET A 241 4.74 15.53 -17.36
N ASN A 242 6.08 15.45 -17.40
CA ASN A 242 6.97 16.61 -17.25
C ASN A 242 7.92 16.70 -18.44
N GLN A 243 7.48 17.40 -19.48
CA GLN A 243 8.22 17.98 -20.62
C GLN A 243 9.56 17.34 -21.06
N THR A 244 9.54 16.97 -22.33
CA THR A 244 10.64 16.63 -23.24
C THR A 244 11.98 17.32 -22.95
N HIS A 245 12.91 16.64 -22.28
CA HIS A 245 14.33 16.91 -22.45
C HIS A 245 15.14 15.61 -22.56
N SER A 246 15.90 15.55 -23.65
CA SER A 246 16.91 14.57 -24.10
C SER A 246 17.30 13.44 -23.13
N LEU A 247 16.83 12.22 -23.43
CA LEU A 247 17.41 10.96 -22.96
C LEU A 247 18.73 10.65 -23.69
N PRO A 248 19.71 9.96 -23.05
CA PRO A 248 20.85 9.41 -23.76
C PRO A 248 20.37 8.31 -24.71
N SER A 249 20.96 8.25 -25.90
CA SER A 249 20.61 7.31 -26.96
C SER A 249 20.81 5.85 -26.53
N LEU A 250 19.75 5.23 -26.01
CA LEU A 250 19.62 3.78 -25.93
C LEU A 250 18.88 3.29 -27.17
N ASN A 251 19.57 2.46 -27.96
CA ASN A 251 19.07 1.87 -29.19
C ASN A 251 17.79 1.05 -28.89
N PRO A 252 16.60 1.43 -29.41
CA PRO A 252 15.36 0.80 -29.03
C PRO A 252 15.19 -0.52 -29.78
N ASN A 253 15.62 -1.61 -29.15
CA ASN A 253 15.35 -2.96 -29.63
C ASN A 253 13.82 -3.22 -29.65
N GLU A 254 13.32 -3.86 -30.69
CA GLU A 254 11.91 -4.23 -30.93
C GLU A 254 11.24 -4.98 -29.76
N LYS A 255 12.04 -5.63 -28.90
CA LYS A 255 11.62 -6.26 -27.64
C LYS A 255 11.15 -5.25 -26.58
N TYR A 256 11.68 -4.02 -26.58
CA TYR A 256 11.32 -2.96 -25.63
C TYR A 256 9.87 -2.50 -25.82
N TRP A 257 9.47 -2.22 -27.07
CA TRP A 257 8.10 -1.80 -27.38
C TRP A 257 7.08 -2.91 -27.14
N THR A 258 7.41 -4.15 -27.47
CA THR A 258 6.51 -5.30 -27.26
C THR A 258 6.35 -5.67 -25.78
N LYS A 259 7.40 -5.51 -24.96
CA LYS A 259 7.31 -5.70 -23.50
C LYS A 259 6.54 -4.55 -22.86
N ASN A 260 6.83 -3.29 -23.19
CA ASN A 260 6.14 -2.11 -22.66
C ASN A 260 4.66 -2.03 -23.06
N PHE A 261 4.29 -2.46 -24.27
CA PHE A 261 2.88 -2.53 -24.68
C PHE A 261 2.13 -3.65 -23.95
N LYS A 262 2.78 -4.81 -23.74
CA LYS A 262 2.22 -5.88 -22.89
C LYS A 262 2.11 -5.45 -21.42
N LEU A 263 3.06 -4.64 -20.97
CA LEU A 263 3.16 -4.11 -19.62
C LEU A 263 2.09 -3.06 -19.34
N GLY A 264 1.91 -2.09 -20.24
CA GLY A 264 0.77 -1.16 -20.22
C GLY A 264 -0.56 -1.92 -20.25
N LYS A 265 -0.69 -2.96 -21.07
CA LYS A 265 -1.89 -3.81 -21.12
C LYS A 265 -2.13 -4.58 -19.81
N ARG A 266 -1.09 -5.13 -19.17
CA ARG A 266 -1.19 -5.89 -17.90
C ARG A 266 -1.40 -4.97 -16.68
N PHE A 267 -0.80 -3.78 -16.69
CA PHE A 267 -1.01 -2.73 -15.69
C PHE A 267 -2.44 -2.21 -15.73
N LEU A 268 -2.99 -1.97 -16.94
CA LEU A 268 -4.41 -1.65 -17.13
C LEU A 268 -5.34 -2.79 -16.68
N GLN A 269 -4.92 -4.05 -16.81
CA GLN A 269 -5.69 -5.21 -16.31
C GLN A 269 -5.68 -5.30 -14.77
N HIS A 270 -4.57 -5.01 -14.09
CA HIS A 270 -4.52 -4.97 -12.60
C HIS A 270 -5.26 -3.75 -12.01
N GLN A 271 -5.29 -2.63 -12.73
CA GLN A 271 -6.21 -1.53 -12.41
C GLN A 271 -7.69 -1.98 -12.49
N GLY A 272 -8.01 -3.10 -13.15
CA GLY A 272 -9.34 -3.70 -13.21
C GLY A 272 -9.99 -3.98 -11.86
N GLU A 273 -9.22 -4.42 -10.85
CA GLU A 273 -9.74 -4.63 -9.49
C GLU A 273 -10.01 -3.30 -8.75
N ARG A 274 -9.23 -2.26 -9.06
CA ARG A 274 -9.40 -0.88 -8.53
C ARG A 274 -10.46 -0.08 -9.30
N LEU A 275 -10.76 -0.50 -10.53
CA LEU A 275 -11.75 0.10 -11.43
C LEU A 275 -13.18 -0.15 -10.95
N GLU A 276 -13.45 -1.25 -10.24
CA GLU A 276 -14.77 -1.51 -9.63
C GLU A 276 -15.11 -0.46 -8.55
N GLU A 277 -14.15 -0.06 -7.71
CA GLU A 277 -14.34 0.99 -6.69
C GLU A 277 -14.49 2.39 -7.31
N MET A 278 -13.87 2.63 -8.48
CA MET A 278 -13.86 3.93 -9.17
C MET A 278 -14.85 4.02 -10.35
N ARG A 279 -15.60 2.94 -10.63
CA ARG A 279 -16.47 2.80 -11.81
C ARG A 279 -17.46 3.95 -11.96
N GLY A 280 -18.07 4.35 -10.85
CA GLY A 280 -19.01 5.48 -10.80
C GLY A 280 -18.35 6.81 -11.19
N MET A 281 -17.16 7.10 -10.65
CA MET A 281 -16.45 8.35 -10.92
C MET A 281 -15.92 8.40 -12.36
N LEU A 282 -15.42 7.28 -12.87
CA LEU A 282 -14.90 7.19 -14.24
C LEU A 282 -16.00 7.32 -15.30
N SER A 283 -17.18 6.73 -15.06
CA SER A 283 -18.35 6.91 -15.94
C SER A 283 -18.81 8.37 -16.00
N VAL A 284 -18.83 9.07 -14.86
CA VAL A 284 -19.16 10.50 -14.81
C VAL A 284 -18.12 11.36 -15.54
N VAL A 285 -16.83 11.09 -15.34
CA VAL A 285 -15.76 11.84 -16.03
C VAL A 285 -15.79 11.58 -17.53
N ALA A 286 -15.97 10.32 -17.95
CA ALA A 286 -16.05 9.96 -19.37
C ALA A 286 -17.27 10.58 -20.06
N THR A 287 -18.44 10.59 -19.41
CA THR A 287 -19.64 11.25 -19.96
C THR A 287 -19.47 12.77 -20.04
N MET A 288 -18.81 13.40 -19.06
CA MET A 288 -18.52 14.83 -19.09
C MET A 288 -17.55 15.21 -20.22
N ILE A 289 -16.47 14.46 -20.40
CA ILE A 289 -15.50 14.68 -21.49
C ILE A 289 -16.17 14.46 -22.85
N SER A 290 -16.98 13.40 -22.99
CA SER A 290 -17.77 13.14 -24.20
C SER A 290 -18.71 14.31 -24.53
N ALA A 291 -19.45 14.82 -23.54
CA ALA A 291 -20.35 15.95 -23.73
C ALA A 291 -19.60 17.24 -24.10
N MET A 292 -18.48 17.53 -23.44
CA MET A 292 -17.66 18.72 -23.69
C MET A 292 -17.01 18.70 -25.07
N THR A 293 -16.44 17.56 -25.47
CA THR A 293 -15.78 17.38 -26.78
C THR A 293 -16.79 17.39 -27.92
N PHE A 294 -17.95 16.73 -27.75
CA PHE A 294 -19.06 16.80 -28.72
C PHE A 294 -19.56 18.24 -28.90
N ASN A 295 -19.74 18.98 -27.80
CA ASN A 295 -20.17 20.37 -27.86
C ASN A 295 -19.13 21.27 -28.54
N ALA A 296 -17.84 21.03 -28.30
CA ALA A 296 -16.74 21.77 -28.93
C ALA A 296 -16.64 21.53 -30.44
N VAL A 297 -17.01 20.34 -30.92
CA VAL A 297 -17.06 20.03 -32.36
C VAL A 297 -18.30 20.64 -33.02
N MET A 298 -19.46 20.59 -32.36
CA MET A 298 -20.70 21.19 -32.88
C MET A 298 -20.68 22.73 -32.86
N ASN A 299 -19.98 23.30 -31.88
CA ASN A 299 -19.82 24.74 -31.70
C ASN A 299 -18.32 25.10 -31.67
N PRO A 300 -17.65 25.06 -32.84
CA PRO A 300 -16.22 25.36 -32.90
C PRO A 300 -15.94 26.81 -32.49
N PRO A 301 -14.72 27.09 -31.97
CA PRO A 301 -14.34 28.44 -31.57
C PRO A 301 -14.50 29.41 -32.75
N GLY A 302 -15.07 30.59 -32.51
CA GLY A 302 -15.42 31.54 -33.58
C GLY A 302 -16.77 31.26 -34.28
N GLY A 303 -17.44 30.14 -33.94
CA GLY A 303 -18.78 29.81 -34.40
C GLY A 303 -18.85 29.28 -35.83
N VAL A 304 -20.07 29.15 -36.33
CA VAL A 304 -20.38 28.73 -37.70
C VAL A 304 -20.93 29.89 -38.50
N ILE A 305 -20.62 29.94 -39.79
CA ILE A 305 -21.07 30.99 -40.69
C ILE A 305 -22.60 30.92 -40.81
N GLN A 306 -23.30 32.00 -40.43
CA GLN A 306 -24.75 32.12 -40.52
C GLN A 306 -25.17 32.76 -41.85
N ALA A 307 -26.31 32.33 -42.39
CA ALA A 307 -26.82 32.75 -43.70
C ALA A 307 -27.44 34.17 -43.72
N ASN A 308 -26.95 35.12 -42.92
CA ASN A 308 -27.47 36.48 -42.91
C ASN A 308 -26.66 37.40 -43.83
N GLY A 309 -27.34 38.02 -44.79
CA GLY A 309 -26.72 38.79 -45.89
C GLY A 309 -25.91 40.02 -45.45
N SER A 310 -26.07 40.48 -44.21
CA SER A 310 -25.27 41.58 -43.61
C SER A 310 -23.88 41.11 -43.16
N ASP A 311 -23.79 39.91 -42.58
CA ASP A 311 -22.53 39.38 -42.07
C ASP A 311 -21.60 38.98 -43.22
N LEU A 312 -22.15 38.39 -44.28
CA LEU A 312 -21.37 37.97 -45.45
C LEU A 312 -20.59 39.13 -46.10
N ARG A 313 -21.08 40.38 -46.02
CA ARG A 313 -20.34 41.58 -46.46
C ARG A 313 -19.28 42.04 -45.48
N SER A 314 -19.56 41.94 -44.18
CA SER A 314 -18.60 42.26 -43.11
C SER A 314 -17.36 41.34 -43.18
N TRP A 315 -17.59 40.04 -43.31
CA TRP A 315 -16.54 39.03 -43.47
C TRP A 315 -15.71 39.21 -44.74
N LYS A 316 -16.35 39.59 -45.85
CA LYS A 316 -15.68 39.87 -47.12
C LYS A 316 -14.73 41.07 -47.04
N ASN A 317 -15.07 42.07 -46.22
CA ASN A 317 -14.23 43.25 -46.00
C ASN A 317 -13.05 42.96 -45.06
N MET A 318 -13.20 42.06 -44.07
CA MET A 318 -12.09 41.68 -43.17
C MET A 318 -11.06 40.74 -43.82
N LEU A 319 -11.48 39.87 -44.73
CA LEU A 319 -10.61 38.86 -45.38
C LEU A 319 -9.91 39.35 -46.67
N SER A 320 -10.07 40.63 -47.03
CA SER A 320 -9.69 41.18 -48.34
C SER A 320 -8.20 41.16 -48.70
N ASN A 321 -7.29 40.73 -47.82
CA ASN A 321 -5.86 40.87 -48.08
C ASN A 321 -5.07 39.58 -48.26
N ASN A 322 -5.63 38.36 -48.13
CA ASN A 322 -4.77 37.16 -48.28
C ASN A 322 -5.41 35.79 -48.54
N VAL A 323 -6.53 35.69 -49.28
CA VAL A 323 -7.08 34.36 -49.62
C VAL A 323 -7.33 34.24 -51.11
N LYS A 324 -6.55 33.37 -51.77
CA LYS A 324 -6.93 32.78 -53.05
C LYS A 324 -8.19 31.97 -52.81
N ASP A 325 -9.17 32.20 -53.67
CA ASP A 325 -10.44 31.49 -53.79
C ASP A 325 -11.51 31.91 -52.77
N ALA A 326 -12.29 32.91 -53.19
CA ALA A 326 -13.67 33.14 -52.75
C ALA A 326 -14.59 31.99 -53.23
N MET A 327 -14.19 30.75 -53.00
CA MET A 327 -14.94 29.55 -53.34
C MET A 327 -15.67 29.08 -52.07
N GLU A 328 -16.93 29.51 -52.01
CA GLU A 328 -18.00 28.96 -51.18
C GLU A 328 -17.88 29.17 -49.65
N LEU A 329 -18.23 30.39 -49.21
CA LEU A 329 -18.82 30.61 -47.87
C LEU A 329 -20.22 29.98 -47.84
N GLN A 330 -20.29 28.67 -47.61
CA GLN A 330 -21.55 27.99 -47.35
C GLN A 330 -21.97 28.17 -45.87
N PRO A 331 -23.25 28.47 -45.59
CA PRO A 331 -23.77 28.45 -44.23
C PRO A 331 -23.51 27.11 -43.53
N GLY A 332 -23.13 27.15 -42.26
CA GLY A 332 -22.80 25.96 -41.46
C GLY A 332 -21.33 25.55 -41.48
N ARG A 333 -20.47 26.22 -42.27
CA ARG A 333 -19.02 26.01 -42.22
C ARG A 333 -18.41 26.72 -41.00
N ALA A 334 -17.46 26.05 -40.33
CA ALA A 334 -16.77 26.61 -39.17
C ALA A 334 -15.92 27.82 -39.56
N VAL A 335 -16.03 28.91 -38.79
CA VAL A 335 -15.22 30.12 -38.98
C VAL A 335 -13.73 29.84 -38.71
N PHE A 336 -13.43 28.97 -37.76
CA PHE A 336 -12.05 28.62 -37.42
C PHE A 336 -11.30 27.98 -38.61
N LEU A 337 -12.00 27.20 -39.44
CA LEU A 337 -11.46 26.58 -40.65
C LEU A 337 -10.98 27.61 -41.69
N THR A 338 -11.60 28.79 -41.77
CA THR A 338 -11.27 29.80 -42.79
C THR A 338 -10.09 30.68 -42.40
N THR A 339 -9.61 30.60 -41.16
CA THR A 339 -8.51 31.42 -40.63
C THR A 339 -7.23 30.64 -40.43
N GLN A 340 -7.31 29.38 -39.95
CA GLN A 340 -6.17 28.49 -39.73
C GLN A 340 -6.57 27.03 -39.99
N GLU A 341 -6.35 26.57 -41.23
CA GLU A 341 -6.80 25.24 -41.69
C GLU A 341 -6.09 24.08 -40.95
N SER A 342 -4.76 24.15 -40.76
CA SER A 342 -3.96 23.11 -40.08
C SER A 342 -4.32 22.93 -38.60
N ASP A 343 -4.65 24.03 -37.94
CA ASP A 343 -4.96 24.04 -36.50
C ASP A 343 -6.40 23.56 -36.27
N PHE A 344 -7.30 23.83 -37.22
CA PHE A 344 -8.66 23.30 -37.22
C PHE A 344 -8.69 21.77 -37.39
N GLU A 345 -7.91 21.22 -38.34
CA GLU A 345 -7.82 19.77 -38.53
C GLU A 345 -7.29 19.08 -37.27
N SER A 346 -6.24 19.62 -36.65
CA SER A 346 -5.70 19.12 -35.39
C SER A 346 -6.74 19.19 -34.26
N PHE A 347 -7.47 20.30 -34.15
CA PHE A 347 -8.53 20.49 -33.16
C PHE A 347 -9.65 19.46 -33.30
N VAL A 348 -10.17 19.22 -34.51
CA VAL A 348 -11.22 18.22 -34.76
C VAL A 348 -10.71 16.80 -34.51
N MET A 349 -9.47 16.51 -34.91
CA MET A 349 -8.84 15.20 -34.69
C MET A 349 -8.70 14.89 -33.20
N PHE A 350 -8.17 15.82 -32.40
CA PHE A 350 -8.01 15.60 -30.95
C PHE A 350 -9.35 15.45 -30.23
N ASN A 351 -10.35 16.28 -30.56
CA ASN A 351 -11.69 16.14 -29.99
C ASN A 351 -12.37 14.82 -30.39
N SER A 352 -12.19 14.36 -31.63
CA SER A 352 -12.74 13.07 -32.10
C SER A 352 -12.09 11.87 -31.42
N ILE A 353 -10.77 11.90 -31.25
CA ILE A 353 -10.04 10.85 -30.51
C ILE A 353 -10.47 10.83 -29.04
N SER A 354 -10.59 11.99 -28.41
CA SER A 354 -11.05 12.11 -27.03
C SER A 354 -12.49 11.61 -26.86
N LEU A 355 -13.38 11.95 -27.79
CA LEU A 355 -14.77 11.48 -27.81
C LEU A 355 -14.83 9.95 -27.97
N ALA A 356 -14.09 9.39 -28.92
CA ALA A 356 -14.05 7.95 -29.16
C ALA A 356 -13.48 7.18 -27.96
N ALA A 357 -12.44 7.71 -27.33
CA ALA A 357 -11.85 7.12 -26.12
C ALA A 357 -12.84 7.17 -24.94
N SER A 358 -13.50 8.31 -24.72
CA SER A 358 -14.50 8.47 -23.65
C SER A 358 -15.72 7.57 -23.86
N LEU A 359 -16.23 7.46 -25.08
CA LEU A 359 -17.35 6.57 -25.40
C LEU A 359 -16.97 5.09 -25.25
N SER A 360 -15.76 4.71 -25.65
CA SER A 360 -15.25 3.36 -25.45
C SER A 360 -15.18 3.00 -23.97
N ILE A 361 -14.75 3.93 -23.11
CA ILE A 361 -14.74 3.75 -21.65
C ILE A 361 -16.15 3.60 -21.10
N THR A 362 -17.12 4.42 -21.54
CA THR A 362 -18.53 4.28 -21.09
C THR A 362 -19.22 3.00 -21.57
N LEU A 363 -18.75 2.40 -22.67
CA LEU A 363 -19.29 1.16 -23.21
C LEU A 363 -18.62 -0.10 -22.63
N LEU A 364 -17.38 0.03 -22.16
CA LEU A 364 -16.59 -1.05 -21.55
C LEU A 364 -16.80 -1.17 -20.03
N LEU A 365 -17.17 -0.08 -19.35
CA LEU A 365 -17.62 -0.05 -17.95
C LEU A 365 -19.10 -0.38 -17.85
#